data_AF-A0A6I6H3K3-F1
#
_entry.id   AF-A0A6I6H3K3-F1
#
_cell.length_a   1.000
_cell.length_b   1.000
_cell.length_c   1.000
_cell.angle_alpha   90.00
_cell.angle_beta   90.00
_cell.angle_gamma   90.00
#
_symmetry.space_group_name_H-M   'P 1'
#
loop_
_entity.id
_entity.type
_entity.pdbx_description
1 polymer ?
#
loop_
_entity_poly.entity_id
_entity_poly.type
_entity_poly.pdbx_seq_one_letter_code
_entity_poly.pdbx_strand_id
1 'polypeptide(L)'
;MQASNSAQLLRVQVDAAKAFYAIALATALLFWLNQDSISLYCQQKYHQSCELPVLGQSPAWRLGGNLTQALGAARDSFVDNLAQSRTAIAKVETVELPAPIPVVPVNLEAAHAVPHAVASKALAVKVAAPATVVAPVRPAAAIAPGPSPSATVVSLAAGDEVFLVGDSLMQGVAPHLANTLRKRYQIKSVNLSRQSTGLAYPGFFNWPRTVAQTLDSSPNIRLMVIFLGPNDPWDMPQGKGKPFLRFKSPDWESAYRQRIDAILEQAREHQVQVIWVGPPNMQKPRLSSAMAYLSGLYQEQVGLHQQHYLSVNPVLGYKDDEFSYTLQDSQGKRVKTRVDDGIHFTITGQKLIAEQILSKIAFPGLTVTGH
;
A
#
# COMPACT_ATOMS: atom_id res chain seq x y z
N MET A 1 -8.36 -77.23 -12.27
CA MET A 1 -7.73 -76.07 -11.62
C MET A 1 -8.31 -74.79 -12.22
N GLN A 2 -9.14 -74.03 -11.50
CA GLN A 2 -9.54 -72.66 -11.90
C GLN A 2 -10.21 -71.84 -10.76
N ALA A 3 -9.83 -72.07 -9.50
CA ALA A 3 -10.40 -71.33 -8.35
C ALA A 3 -9.61 -70.06 -7.95
N SER A 4 -8.48 -69.76 -8.62
CA SER A 4 -7.55 -68.70 -8.20
C SER A 4 -7.96 -67.29 -8.64
N ASN A 5 -8.77 -67.14 -9.69
CA ASN A 5 -8.99 -65.83 -10.34
C ASN A 5 -10.06 -64.99 -9.62
N SER A 6 -11.12 -65.65 -9.13
CA SER A 6 -12.26 -64.97 -8.49
C SER A 6 -11.91 -64.41 -7.11
N ALA A 7 -11.13 -65.14 -6.31
CA ALA A 7 -10.70 -64.68 -4.98
C ALA A 7 -9.72 -63.50 -5.05
N GLN A 8 -8.85 -63.49 -6.07
CA GLN A 8 -7.93 -62.39 -6.32
C GLN A 8 -8.66 -61.14 -6.81
N LEU A 9 -9.63 -61.28 -7.73
CA LEU A 9 -10.49 -60.19 -8.17
C LEU A 9 -11.31 -59.59 -7.01
N LEU A 10 -11.88 -60.43 -6.13
CA LEU A 10 -12.61 -59.96 -4.94
C LEU A 10 -11.72 -59.15 -4.00
N ARG A 11 -10.47 -59.60 -3.75
CA ARG A 11 -9.53 -58.84 -2.91
C ARG A 11 -9.18 -57.48 -3.53
N VAL A 12 -8.90 -57.44 -4.83
CA VAL A 12 -8.60 -56.18 -5.53
C VAL A 12 -9.79 -55.22 -5.48
N GLN A 13 -11.02 -55.72 -5.66
CA GLN A 13 -12.23 -54.90 -5.55
C GLN A 13 -12.45 -54.38 -4.12
N VAL A 14 -12.21 -55.21 -3.11
CA VAL A 14 -12.31 -54.81 -1.70
C VAL A 14 -11.27 -53.76 -1.35
N ASP A 15 -10.02 -53.92 -1.80
CA ASP A 15 -8.96 -52.96 -1.52
C ASP A 15 -9.17 -51.64 -2.29
N ALA A 16 -9.67 -51.70 -3.52
CA ALA A 16 -10.12 -50.52 -4.26
C ALA A 16 -11.27 -49.80 -3.55
N ALA A 17 -12.25 -50.54 -3.02
CA ALA A 17 -13.36 -49.97 -2.26
C ALA A 17 -12.88 -49.30 -0.96
N LYS A 18 -11.93 -49.90 -0.24
CA LYS A 18 -11.29 -49.30 0.94
C LYS A 18 -10.56 -48.01 0.58
N ALA A 19 -9.78 -48.00 -0.50
CA ALA A 19 -9.07 -46.82 -0.95
C ALA A 19 -10.05 -45.70 -1.33
N PHE A 20 -11.09 -46.02 -2.09
CA PHE A 20 -12.15 -45.08 -2.43
C PHE A 20 -12.84 -44.51 -1.20
N TYR A 21 -13.18 -45.36 -0.24
CA TYR A 21 -13.79 -44.95 1.03
C TYR A 21 -12.88 -44.01 1.83
N ALA A 22 -11.58 -44.32 1.91
CA ALA A 22 -10.61 -43.46 2.59
C ALA A 22 -10.50 -42.08 1.92
N ILE A 23 -10.46 -42.02 0.59
CA ILE A 23 -10.44 -40.77 -0.17
C ILE A 23 -11.72 -39.96 0.05
N ALA A 24 -12.88 -40.61 0.01
CA ALA A 24 -14.17 -39.96 0.23
C ALA A 24 -14.26 -39.35 1.64
N LEU A 25 -13.86 -40.11 2.66
CA LEU A 25 -13.80 -39.63 4.05
C LEU A 25 -12.82 -38.47 4.22
N ALA A 26 -11.60 -38.59 3.68
CA ALA A 26 -10.60 -37.53 3.77
C ALA A 26 -11.10 -36.25 3.08
N THR A 27 -11.73 -36.38 1.92
CA THR A 27 -12.32 -35.24 1.19
C THR A 27 -13.43 -34.58 2.00
N ALA A 28 -14.34 -35.36 2.59
CA ALA A 28 -15.41 -34.84 3.44
C ALA A 28 -14.85 -34.13 4.68
N LEU A 29 -13.82 -34.70 5.32
CA LEU A 29 -13.15 -34.10 6.47
C LEU A 29 -12.45 -32.78 6.08
N LEU A 30 -11.75 -32.74 4.95
CA LEU A 30 -11.12 -31.53 4.45
C LEU A 30 -12.17 -30.46 4.15
N PHE A 31 -13.29 -30.82 3.54
CA PHE A 31 -14.39 -29.90 3.23
C PHE A 31 -15.02 -29.35 4.52
N TRP A 32 -15.21 -30.20 5.53
CA TRP A 32 -15.72 -29.81 6.86
C TRP A 32 -14.75 -28.88 7.62
N LEU A 33 -13.44 -29.17 7.61
CA LEU A 33 -12.42 -28.31 8.23
C LEU A 33 -12.25 -26.98 7.50
N ASN A 34 -12.39 -26.96 6.17
CA ASN A 34 -12.13 -25.79 5.33
C ASN A 34 -13.40 -25.07 4.87
N GLN A 35 -14.53 -25.29 5.53
CA GLN A 35 -15.82 -24.68 5.19
C GLN A 35 -15.76 -23.14 5.07
N ASP A 36 -15.00 -22.47 5.94
CA ASP A 36 -14.88 -21.01 5.94
C ASP A 36 -14.06 -20.54 4.74
N SER A 37 -12.94 -21.22 4.45
CA SER A 37 -12.12 -20.96 3.26
C SER A 37 -12.91 -21.15 1.97
N ILE A 38 -13.81 -22.14 1.92
CA ILE A 38 -14.65 -22.43 0.75
C ILE A 38 -15.76 -21.38 0.61
N SER A 39 -16.41 -21.03 1.72
CA SER A 39 -17.39 -19.94 1.75
C SER A 39 -16.76 -18.62 1.28
N LEU A 40 -15.55 -18.33 1.77
CA LEU A 40 -14.76 -17.16 1.41
C LEU A 40 -14.35 -17.16 -0.07
N TYR A 41 -13.83 -18.28 -0.57
CA TYR A 41 -13.53 -18.46 -1.98
C TYR A 41 -14.76 -18.20 -2.85
N CYS A 42 -15.92 -18.72 -2.46
CA CYS A 42 -17.15 -18.50 -3.19
C CYS A 42 -17.63 -17.04 -3.14
N GLN A 43 -17.52 -16.39 -2.00
CA GLN A 43 -17.81 -14.95 -1.89
C GLN A 43 -16.90 -14.14 -2.81
N GLN A 44 -15.63 -14.52 -2.94
CA GLN A 44 -14.69 -13.84 -3.81
C GLN A 44 -14.88 -14.14 -5.29
N LYS A 45 -15.11 -15.41 -5.64
CA LYS A 45 -15.14 -15.89 -7.01
C LYS A 45 -16.50 -15.71 -7.67
N TYR A 46 -17.56 -15.95 -6.91
CA TYR A 46 -18.94 -15.99 -7.39
C TYR A 46 -19.84 -14.92 -6.76
N HIS A 47 -19.31 -14.13 -5.81
CA HIS A 47 -20.06 -13.07 -5.12
C HIS A 47 -21.33 -13.56 -4.43
N GLN A 48 -21.30 -14.82 -3.96
CA GLN A 48 -22.40 -15.50 -3.28
C GLN A 48 -21.85 -16.41 -2.18
N SER A 49 -22.66 -16.72 -1.16
CA SER A 49 -22.32 -17.75 -0.18
C SER A 49 -22.55 -19.14 -0.78
N CYS A 50 -21.51 -19.98 -0.80
CA CYS A 50 -21.67 -21.43 -1.04
C CYS A 50 -21.97 -22.21 0.26
N GLU A 51 -22.63 -21.58 1.24
CA GLU A 51 -23.01 -22.30 2.45
C GLU A 51 -24.10 -23.32 2.10
N LEU A 52 -23.89 -24.59 2.51
CA LEU A 52 -24.87 -25.65 2.33
C LEU A 52 -26.13 -25.30 3.15
N PRO A 53 -27.32 -25.16 2.53
CA PRO A 53 -28.55 -24.88 3.24
C PRO A 53 -28.80 -25.91 4.33
N VAL A 54 -29.30 -25.47 5.50
CA VAL A 54 -29.57 -26.29 6.70
C VAL A 54 -28.31 -26.85 7.38
N LEU A 55 -27.41 -27.50 6.65
CA LEU A 55 -26.19 -28.08 7.21
C LEU A 55 -25.23 -27.00 7.73
N GLY A 56 -25.09 -25.90 6.98
CA GLY A 56 -24.25 -24.74 7.29
C GLY A 56 -24.57 -24.03 8.60
N GLN A 57 -25.77 -24.24 9.16
CA GLN A 57 -26.19 -23.65 10.43
C GLN A 57 -26.03 -24.61 11.62
N SER A 58 -25.76 -25.90 11.37
CA SER A 58 -25.66 -26.87 12.45
C SER A 58 -24.37 -26.68 13.28
N PRO A 59 -24.44 -26.83 14.62
CA PRO A 59 -23.25 -26.72 15.48
C PRO A 59 -22.16 -27.74 15.13
N ALA A 60 -22.56 -28.97 14.79
CA ALA A 60 -21.63 -30.04 14.41
C ALA A 60 -20.88 -29.71 13.10
N TRP A 61 -21.55 -29.10 12.12
CA TRP A 61 -20.89 -28.58 10.93
C TRP A 61 -19.94 -27.43 11.29
N ARG A 62 -20.41 -26.45 12.06
CA ARG A 62 -19.63 -25.26 12.43
C ARG A 62 -18.37 -25.57 13.25
N LEU A 63 -18.36 -26.68 13.98
CA LEU A 63 -17.21 -27.11 14.78
C LEU A 63 -15.94 -27.29 13.94
N GLY A 64 -16.06 -27.73 12.67
CA GLY A 64 -14.91 -27.89 11.78
C GLY A 64 -14.17 -26.58 11.50
N GLY A 65 -14.90 -25.55 11.06
CA GLY A 65 -14.32 -24.22 10.83
C GLY A 65 -13.81 -23.57 12.13
N ASN A 66 -14.54 -23.72 13.24
CA ASN A 66 -14.10 -23.22 14.55
C ASN A 66 -12.77 -23.85 14.97
N LEU A 67 -12.60 -25.15 14.76
CA LEU A 67 -11.35 -25.86 15.05
C LEU A 67 -10.20 -25.32 14.19
N THR A 68 -10.42 -25.15 12.88
CA THR A 68 -9.42 -24.58 11.97
C THR A 68 -9.03 -23.15 12.39
N GLN A 69 -9.99 -22.31 12.78
CA GLN A 69 -9.73 -20.96 13.27
C GLN A 69 -8.94 -20.96 14.58
N ALA A 70 -9.30 -21.83 15.53
CA ALA A 70 -8.58 -21.97 16.80
C ALA A 70 -7.13 -22.44 16.59
N LEU A 71 -6.91 -23.40 15.69
CA LEU A 71 -5.58 -23.86 15.32
C LEU A 71 -4.77 -22.76 14.63
N GLY A 72 -5.42 -21.98 13.75
CA GLY A 72 -4.80 -20.80 13.12
C GLY A 72 -4.38 -19.75 14.15
N ALA A 73 -5.27 -19.38 15.06
CA ALA A 73 -4.99 -18.41 16.12
C ALA A 73 -3.88 -18.89 17.07
N ALA A 74 -3.86 -20.17 17.43
CA ALA A 74 -2.81 -20.76 18.25
C ALA A 74 -1.45 -20.75 17.54
N ARG A 75 -1.43 -21.08 16.24
CA ARG A 75 -0.22 -20.97 15.40
C ARG A 75 0.28 -19.53 15.35
N ASP A 76 -0.60 -18.57 15.08
CA ASP A 76 -0.23 -17.17 14.93
C ASP A 76 0.31 -16.62 16.26
N SER A 77 -0.36 -16.92 17.37
CA SER A 77 0.11 -16.57 18.73
C SER A 77 1.48 -17.19 19.04
N PHE A 78 1.70 -18.45 18.64
CA PHE A 78 3.00 -19.11 18.80
C PHE A 78 4.11 -18.43 17.98
N VAL A 79 3.82 -18.07 16.73
CA VAL A 79 4.77 -17.36 15.86
C VAL A 79 5.08 -15.96 16.41
N ASP A 80 4.07 -15.24 16.90
CA ASP A 80 4.23 -13.92 17.52
C ASP A 80 5.11 -14.00 18.78
N ASN A 81 4.88 -14.99 19.63
CA ASN A 81 5.71 -15.26 20.81
C ASN A 81 7.16 -15.58 20.41
N LEU A 82 7.37 -16.33 19.32
CA LEU A 82 8.71 -16.64 18.82
C LEU A 82 9.41 -15.38 18.28
N ALA A 83 8.68 -14.51 17.59
CA ALA A 83 9.20 -13.23 17.09
C ALA A 83 9.56 -12.27 18.25
N GLN A 84 8.71 -12.19 19.28
CA GLN A 84 8.98 -11.42 20.50
C GLN A 84 10.16 -11.99 21.30
N SER A 85 10.31 -13.32 21.36
CA SER A 85 11.45 -13.96 22.00
C SER A 85 12.77 -13.66 21.28
N ARG A 86 12.75 -13.55 19.94
CA ARG A 86 13.93 -13.15 19.15
C ARG A 86 14.33 -11.70 19.40
N THR A 87 13.38 -10.78 19.55
CA THR A 87 13.70 -9.39 19.94
C THR A 87 14.18 -9.28 21.38
N ALA A 88 13.73 -10.14 22.29
CA ALA A 88 14.24 -10.23 23.66
C ALA A 88 15.69 -10.76 23.72
N ILE A 89 16.03 -11.79 22.93
CA ILE A 89 17.39 -12.35 22.85
C ILE A 89 18.36 -11.39 22.14
N ALA A 90 17.88 -10.54 21.24
CA ALA A 90 18.71 -9.48 20.62
C ALA A 90 19.06 -8.34 21.59
N LYS A 91 18.38 -8.24 22.74
CA LYS A 91 18.66 -7.29 23.81
C LYS A 91 19.61 -7.92 24.84
N VAL A 92 20.78 -8.39 24.41
CA VAL A 92 21.89 -8.64 25.33
C VAL A 92 22.52 -7.29 25.65
N GLU A 93 22.57 -6.95 26.94
CA GLU A 93 23.30 -5.81 27.47
C GLU A 93 24.73 -5.80 26.92
N THR A 94 25.05 -4.75 26.15
CA THR A 94 26.44 -4.42 25.83
C THR A 94 27.13 -4.05 27.14
N VAL A 95 27.93 -4.97 27.68
CA VAL A 95 28.91 -4.63 28.72
C VAL A 95 29.91 -3.66 28.11
N GLU A 96 29.86 -2.42 28.55
CA GLU A 96 30.74 -1.34 28.10
C GLU A 96 32.17 -1.64 28.60
N LEU A 97 33.09 -1.93 27.68
CA LEU A 97 34.51 -2.01 28.01
C LEU A 97 35.08 -0.60 28.22
N PRO A 98 35.97 -0.39 29.21
CA PRO A 98 36.52 0.93 29.50
C PRO A 98 37.35 1.49 28.34
N ALA A 99 37.31 2.82 28.20
CA ALA A 99 37.87 3.56 27.09
C ALA A 99 39.38 3.29 26.86
N PRO A 100 39.84 3.17 25.59
CA PRO A 100 41.26 3.07 25.28
C PRO A 100 41.97 4.40 25.57
N ILE A 101 43.15 4.28 26.19
CA ILE A 101 44.06 5.37 26.59
C ILE A 101 44.46 6.21 25.36
N PRO A 102 44.54 7.56 25.46
CA PRO A 102 44.89 8.43 24.33
C PRO A 102 46.33 8.22 23.85
N VAL A 103 46.48 7.95 22.56
CA VAL A 103 47.78 7.90 21.88
C VAL A 103 48.18 9.33 21.50
N VAL A 104 49.31 9.78 22.05
CA VAL A 104 49.96 11.07 21.75
C VAL A 104 50.51 11.05 20.32
N PRO A 105 50.17 12.00 19.44
CA PRO A 105 50.84 12.12 18.15
C PRO A 105 52.21 12.77 18.34
N VAL A 106 53.27 12.04 17.98
CA VAL A 106 54.62 12.60 17.86
C VAL A 106 54.74 13.27 16.49
N ASN A 107 54.96 14.57 16.50
CA ASN A 107 55.19 15.40 15.32
C ASN A 107 56.70 15.43 15.03
N LEU A 108 57.14 14.98 13.85
CA LEU A 108 58.53 15.13 13.40
C LEU A 108 58.62 16.17 12.29
N GLU A 109 59.31 17.26 12.65
CA GLU A 109 60.28 18.01 11.87
C GLU A 109 59.80 19.03 10.82
N ALA A 110 60.12 20.28 11.17
CA ALA A 110 60.11 21.45 10.34
C ALA A 110 61.49 21.71 9.68
N ALA A 111 61.45 22.67 8.74
CA ALA A 111 62.50 23.60 8.27
C ALA A 111 62.99 23.32 6.83
N HIS A 112 62.99 24.28 5.88
CA HIS A 112 63.53 25.63 5.96
C HIS A 112 62.95 26.63 4.92
N ALA A 113 62.75 27.88 5.37
CA ALA A 113 63.04 29.22 4.81
C ALA A 113 62.77 29.65 3.33
N VAL A 114 61.83 30.63 3.19
CA VAL A 114 61.77 31.99 2.51
C VAL A 114 62.84 32.41 1.45
N PRO A 115 62.63 33.44 0.54
CA PRO A 115 61.81 34.67 0.71
C PRO A 115 61.06 35.35 -0.49
N HIS A 116 60.09 36.22 -0.10
CA HIS A 116 59.59 37.51 -0.66
C HIS A 116 59.22 37.74 -2.15
N ALA A 117 58.04 38.34 -2.39
CA ALA A 117 57.86 39.69 -2.99
C ALA A 117 56.37 40.13 -3.01
N VAL A 118 56.01 41.20 -2.27
CA VAL A 118 55.61 42.57 -2.71
C VAL A 118 54.15 42.74 -3.19
N ALA A 119 53.51 43.74 -2.58
CA ALA A 119 52.14 44.21 -2.68
C ALA A 119 51.77 44.87 -4.02
N SER A 120 50.46 45.05 -4.25
CA SER A 120 49.91 46.34 -4.72
C SER A 120 48.40 46.46 -4.50
N LYS A 121 47.99 47.67 -4.12
CA LYS A 121 46.63 48.16 -3.87
C LYS A 121 46.45 49.41 -4.74
N ALA A 122 45.31 49.57 -5.41
CA ALA A 122 44.73 50.85 -5.88
C ALA A 122 43.37 50.54 -6.56
N LEU A 123 42.22 50.98 -6.03
CA LEU A 123 41.57 52.30 -6.12
C LEU A 123 40.75 52.55 -7.41
N ALA A 124 39.43 52.45 -7.22
CA ALA A 124 38.27 53.14 -7.81
C ALA A 124 38.42 54.07 -9.04
N VAL A 125 37.42 53.99 -9.94
CA VAL A 125 36.77 55.18 -10.56
C VAL A 125 35.26 54.92 -10.75
N LYS A 126 34.49 55.96 -10.43
CA LYS A 126 33.03 56.14 -10.47
C LYS A 126 32.69 57.01 -11.68
N VAL A 127 31.65 56.72 -12.46
CA VAL A 127 30.98 57.71 -13.35
C VAL A 127 29.48 57.45 -13.36
N ALA A 128 28.72 58.53 -13.23
CA ALA A 128 27.26 58.57 -13.10
C ALA A 128 26.56 58.97 -14.42
N ALA A 129 25.32 58.48 -14.56
CA ALA A 129 24.07 58.96 -15.20
C ALA A 129 24.09 59.99 -16.37
N PRO A 130 23.01 59.98 -17.18
CA PRO A 130 21.92 60.91 -16.87
C PRO A 130 20.51 60.31 -16.94
N ALA A 131 19.59 61.03 -16.33
CA ALA A 131 18.18 60.73 -16.14
C ALA A 131 17.29 61.20 -17.30
N THR A 132 16.12 60.55 -17.44
CA THR A 132 14.93 61.18 -18.03
C THR A 132 13.76 61.02 -17.07
N VAL A 133 13.13 62.15 -16.78
CA VAL A 133 12.03 62.34 -15.83
C VAL A 133 10.72 62.28 -16.61
N VAL A 134 9.76 61.46 -16.15
CA VAL A 134 8.32 61.73 -16.35
C VAL A 134 7.62 61.49 -15.01
N ALA A 135 6.81 62.47 -14.61
CA ALA A 135 6.13 62.60 -13.33
C ALA A 135 4.77 61.86 -13.31
N PRO A 136 3.95 61.88 -12.23
CA PRO A 136 3.51 60.67 -11.55
C PRO A 136 2.01 60.35 -11.74
N VAL A 137 1.65 59.06 -11.71
CA VAL A 137 0.28 58.61 -11.44
C VAL A 137 0.29 57.88 -10.09
N ARG A 138 -0.39 58.45 -9.09
CA ARG A 138 -0.70 57.81 -7.81
C ARG A 138 -1.90 56.85 -7.98
N PRO A 139 -2.08 55.86 -7.09
CA PRO A 139 -2.22 54.47 -7.50
C PRO A 139 -3.68 53.98 -7.40
N ALA A 140 -4.09 53.16 -8.37
CA ALA A 140 -5.12 52.17 -8.12
C ALA A 140 -4.55 51.15 -7.12
N ALA A 141 -5.27 50.91 -6.03
CA ALA A 141 -4.89 49.96 -5.00
C ALA A 141 -4.54 48.61 -5.63
N ALA A 142 -3.25 48.26 -5.59
CA ALA A 142 -2.80 46.92 -5.87
C ALA A 142 -3.40 46.03 -4.78
N ILE A 143 -4.42 45.25 -5.15
CA ILE A 143 -4.81 44.06 -4.43
C ILE A 143 -3.54 43.23 -4.36
N ALA A 144 -2.94 43.14 -3.18
CA ALA A 144 -1.85 42.22 -2.93
C ALA A 144 -2.31 40.85 -3.45
N PRO A 145 -1.50 40.11 -4.22
CA PRO A 145 -1.82 38.73 -4.50
C PRO A 145 -1.96 38.05 -3.14
N GLY A 146 -3.19 37.65 -2.81
CA GLY A 146 -3.43 36.80 -1.66
C GLY A 146 -2.52 35.58 -1.76
N PRO A 147 -2.11 34.98 -0.65
CA PRO A 147 -1.24 33.82 -0.67
C PRO A 147 -1.85 32.79 -1.62
N SER A 148 -1.15 32.52 -2.73
CA SER A 148 -1.40 31.33 -3.55
C SER A 148 -1.49 30.16 -2.59
N PRO A 149 -2.49 29.27 -2.71
CA PRO A 149 -2.54 28.10 -1.85
C PRO A 149 -1.24 27.32 -2.12
N SER A 150 -0.30 27.37 -1.16
CA SER A 150 0.82 26.46 -1.15
C SER A 150 0.21 25.08 -1.25
N ALA A 151 0.41 24.40 -2.39
CA ALA A 151 -0.01 23.02 -2.54
C ALA A 151 0.59 22.26 -1.36
N THR A 152 -0.23 21.83 -0.41
CA THR A 152 0.23 21.14 0.78
C THR A 152 0.96 19.87 0.31
N VAL A 153 2.28 19.85 0.43
CA VAL A 153 3.11 18.71 0.06
C VAL A 153 3.22 17.83 1.31
N VAL A 154 3.12 16.51 1.15
CA VAL A 154 3.41 15.57 2.24
C VAL A 154 4.87 15.73 2.62
N SER A 155 5.22 15.81 3.89
CA SER A 155 6.61 16.01 4.32
C SER A 155 7.10 14.80 5.09
N LEU A 156 8.28 14.29 4.72
CA LEU A 156 8.97 13.22 5.44
C LEU A 156 10.38 13.66 5.84
N ALA A 157 10.72 13.44 7.10
CA ALA A 157 12.01 13.72 7.69
C ALA A 157 12.82 12.42 7.94
N ALA A 158 14.07 12.57 8.40
CA ALA A 158 14.89 11.44 8.79
C ALA A 158 14.26 10.68 9.96
N GLY A 159 14.17 9.35 9.84
CA GLY A 159 13.57 8.48 10.85
C GLY A 159 12.08 8.18 10.60
N ASP A 160 11.41 8.96 9.74
CA ASP A 160 10.03 8.69 9.36
C ASP A 160 9.91 7.41 8.53
N GLU A 161 8.74 6.78 8.59
CA GLU A 161 8.40 5.59 7.83
C GLU A 161 7.12 5.78 7.00
N VAL A 162 7.03 5.01 5.91
CA VAL A 162 5.88 5.02 4.99
C VAL A 162 5.13 3.70 5.06
N PHE A 163 3.83 3.77 5.32
CA PHE A 163 2.94 2.62 5.32
C PHE A 163 2.26 2.45 3.96
N LEU A 164 2.38 1.27 3.36
CA LEU A 164 1.83 0.94 2.05
C LEU A 164 0.67 -0.05 2.21
N VAL A 165 -0.53 0.44 1.89
CA VAL A 165 -1.82 -0.22 2.05
C VAL A 165 -2.43 -0.44 0.69
N GLY A 166 -2.93 -1.65 0.41
CA GLY A 166 -3.67 -1.85 -0.83
C GLY A 166 -3.72 -3.27 -1.36
N ASP A 167 -4.28 -3.39 -2.56
CA ASP A 167 -4.52 -4.69 -3.20
C ASP A 167 -3.41 -5.05 -4.21
N SER A 168 -3.74 -5.80 -5.26
CA SER A 168 -2.79 -6.15 -6.31
C SER A 168 -2.25 -4.93 -7.08
N LEU A 169 -2.99 -3.81 -7.12
CA LEU A 169 -2.49 -2.56 -7.70
C LEU A 169 -1.33 -2.01 -6.84
N MET A 170 -1.52 -1.94 -5.52
CA MET A 170 -0.47 -1.51 -4.61
C MET A 170 0.73 -2.47 -4.65
N GLN A 171 0.49 -3.79 -4.70
CA GLN A 171 1.60 -4.75 -4.75
C GLN A 171 2.54 -4.55 -5.95
N GLY A 172 2.02 -4.07 -7.08
CA GLY A 172 2.85 -3.71 -8.23
C GLY A 172 3.69 -2.44 -7.99
N VAL A 173 3.13 -1.44 -7.31
CA VAL A 173 3.74 -0.11 -7.13
C VAL A 173 4.66 -0.04 -5.91
N ALA A 174 4.25 -0.66 -4.80
CA ALA A 174 4.93 -0.60 -3.50
C ALA A 174 6.43 -0.96 -3.55
N PRO A 175 6.88 -2.00 -4.29
CA PRO A 175 8.31 -2.31 -4.37
C PRO A 175 9.15 -1.18 -4.96
N HIS A 176 8.66 -0.47 -5.98
CA HIS A 176 9.38 0.63 -6.62
C HIS A 176 9.42 1.87 -5.71
N LEU A 177 8.30 2.17 -5.07
CA LEU A 177 8.20 3.27 -4.10
C LEU A 177 9.11 3.03 -2.89
N ALA A 178 8.99 1.87 -2.23
CA ALA A 178 9.79 1.50 -1.06
C ALA A 178 11.29 1.42 -1.39
N ASN A 179 11.67 0.88 -2.55
CA ASN A 179 13.08 0.84 -2.95
C ASN A 179 13.65 2.26 -3.16
N THR A 180 12.86 3.18 -3.71
CA THR A 180 13.30 4.56 -3.95
C THR A 180 13.40 5.35 -2.64
N LEU A 181 12.39 5.24 -1.77
CA LEU A 181 12.39 5.82 -0.41
C LEU A 181 13.63 5.38 0.38
N ARG A 182 13.91 4.07 0.38
CA ARG A 182 15.05 3.51 1.11
C ARG A 182 16.39 3.94 0.52
N LYS A 183 16.57 3.85 -0.80
CA LYS A 183 17.87 4.11 -1.44
C LYS A 183 18.21 5.60 -1.46
N ARG A 184 17.26 6.46 -1.85
CA ARG A 184 17.52 7.89 -2.08
C ARG A 184 17.34 8.76 -0.83
N TYR A 185 16.44 8.36 0.06
CA TYR A 185 16.03 9.19 1.20
C TYR A 185 16.20 8.49 2.56
N GLN A 186 16.68 7.25 2.56
CA GLN A 186 16.90 6.44 3.77
C GLN A 186 15.62 6.26 4.63
N ILE A 187 14.45 6.40 4.01
CA ILE A 187 13.14 6.21 4.63
C ILE A 187 12.71 4.75 4.51
N LYS A 188 12.28 4.16 5.62
CA LYS A 188 11.78 2.78 5.64
C LYS A 188 10.33 2.73 5.21
N SER A 189 9.87 1.54 4.82
CA SER A 189 8.47 1.31 4.48
C SER A 189 7.95 0.03 5.09
N VAL A 190 6.73 0.09 5.60
CA VAL A 190 5.94 -1.07 6.02
C VAL A 190 4.98 -1.38 4.88
N ASN A 191 5.11 -2.53 4.22
CA ASN A 191 4.23 -2.90 3.11
C ASN A 191 3.36 -4.09 3.51
N LEU A 192 2.05 -3.85 3.68
CA LEU A 192 1.07 -4.89 3.96
C LEU A 192 0.14 -5.18 2.77
N SER A 193 0.45 -4.65 1.58
CA SER A 193 -0.40 -4.86 0.40
C SER A 193 -0.63 -6.33 0.08
N ARG A 194 -1.89 -6.67 -0.22
CA ARG A 194 -2.36 -8.06 -0.32
C ARG A 194 -3.35 -8.23 -1.45
N GLN A 195 -3.08 -9.18 -2.35
CA GLN A 195 -3.97 -9.49 -3.47
C GLN A 195 -5.39 -9.85 -3.01
N SER A 196 -6.36 -9.55 -3.88
CA SER A 196 -7.77 -9.90 -3.70
C SER A 196 -8.38 -9.34 -2.40
N THR A 197 -7.80 -8.26 -1.87
CA THR A 197 -8.35 -7.50 -0.74
C THR A 197 -8.99 -6.21 -1.21
N GLY A 198 -9.81 -5.62 -0.35
CA GLY A 198 -10.58 -4.42 -0.61
C GLY A 198 -11.34 -4.00 0.63
N LEU A 199 -12.08 -2.91 0.55
CA LEU A 199 -12.93 -2.45 1.65
C LEU A 199 -14.27 -3.17 1.69
N ALA A 200 -14.73 -3.83 0.63
CA ALA A 200 -16.08 -4.41 0.52
C ALA A 200 -16.30 -5.64 1.42
N TYR A 201 -15.28 -6.48 1.61
CA TYR A 201 -15.38 -7.76 2.31
C TYR A 201 -14.42 -7.85 3.52
N PRO A 202 -14.75 -7.21 4.66
CA PRO A 202 -13.90 -7.19 5.85
C PRO A 202 -13.73 -8.57 6.49
N GLY A 203 -14.57 -9.55 6.15
CA GLY A 203 -14.42 -10.94 6.57
C GLY A 203 -13.24 -11.66 5.91
N PHE A 204 -12.81 -11.23 4.71
CA PHE A 204 -11.60 -11.75 4.06
C PHE A 204 -10.35 -11.06 4.60
N PHE A 205 -10.36 -9.72 4.58
CA PHE A 205 -9.28 -8.90 5.08
C PHE A 205 -9.84 -7.55 5.51
N ASN A 206 -9.57 -7.17 6.75
CA ASN A 206 -10.14 -5.96 7.33
C ASN A 206 -9.11 -4.82 7.33
N TRP A 207 -9.08 -4.03 6.26
CA TRP A 207 -8.17 -2.89 6.14
C TRP A 207 -8.31 -1.87 7.28
N PRO A 208 -9.51 -1.42 7.69
CA PRO A 208 -9.65 -0.51 8.83
C PRO A 208 -8.97 -1.03 10.12
N ARG A 209 -9.16 -2.31 10.44
CA ARG A 209 -8.51 -2.93 11.61
C ARG A 209 -7.00 -3.04 11.43
N THR A 210 -6.54 -3.50 10.27
CA THR A 210 -5.11 -3.63 9.98
C THR A 210 -4.41 -2.27 10.08
N VAL A 211 -5.04 -1.20 9.59
CA VAL A 211 -4.50 0.16 9.69
C VAL A 211 -4.36 0.57 11.15
N ALA A 212 -5.43 0.46 11.95
CA ALA A 212 -5.40 0.81 13.37
C ALA A 212 -4.24 0.09 14.10
N GLN A 213 -4.19 -1.24 13.99
CA GLN A 213 -3.16 -2.06 14.64
C GLN A 213 -1.73 -1.72 14.18
N THR A 214 -1.56 -1.37 12.91
CA THR A 214 -0.24 -1.02 12.36
C THR A 214 0.21 0.34 12.88
N LEU A 215 -0.67 1.33 12.89
CA LEU A 215 -0.35 2.66 13.39
C LEU A 215 -0.09 2.66 14.90
N ASP A 216 -0.85 1.88 15.68
CA ASP A 216 -0.63 1.68 17.12
C ASP A 216 0.75 1.10 17.42
N SER A 217 1.21 0.13 16.60
CA SER A 217 2.46 -0.62 16.85
C SER A 217 3.69 -0.01 16.19
N SER A 218 3.53 0.97 15.29
CA SER A 218 4.61 1.54 14.48
C SER A 218 4.61 3.08 14.56
N PRO A 219 5.09 3.67 15.66
CA PRO A 219 4.95 5.11 15.93
C PRO A 219 5.72 6.00 14.95
N ASN A 220 6.68 5.47 14.19
CA ASN A 220 7.47 6.27 13.24
C ASN A 220 6.78 6.45 11.88
N ILE A 221 5.64 5.77 11.64
CA ILE A 221 4.88 5.99 10.41
C ILE A 221 4.38 7.43 10.40
N ARG A 222 4.72 8.20 9.37
CA ARG A 222 4.24 9.58 9.17
C ARG A 222 3.46 9.77 7.86
N LEU A 223 3.57 8.81 6.94
CA LEU A 223 2.80 8.77 5.70
C LEU A 223 2.19 7.39 5.50
N MET A 224 0.90 7.35 5.14
CA MET A 224 0.23 6.17 4.63
C MET A 224 -0.17 6.41 3.17
N VAL A 225 0.19 5.47 2.29
CA VAL A 225 -0.23 5.47 0.88
C VAL A 225 -1.20 4.31 0.67
N ILE A 226 -2.40 4.63 0.19
CA ILE A 226 -3.48 3.65 -0.03
C ILE A 226 -3.72 3.50 -1.52
N PHE A 227 -3.74 2.27 -2.03
CA PHE A 227 -4.10 2.01 -3.43
C PHE A 227 -4.96 0.74 -3.57
N LEU A 228 -6.27 0.95 -3.74
CA LEU A 228 -7.32 -0.07 -3.72
C LEU A 228 -8.35 0.21 -4.83
N GLY A 229 -9.11 -0.81 -5.23
CA GLY A 229 -10.36 -0.58 -5.95
C GLY A 229 -10.93 -1.78 -6.69
N PRO A 230 -10.16 -2.50 -7.54
CA PRO A 230 -10.70 -3.53 -8.42
C PRO A 230 -11.51 -4.65 -7.74
N ASN A 231 -11.30 -4.88 -6.44
CA ASN A 231 -11.97 -5.92 -5.65
C ASN A 231 -13.23 -5.44 -4.91
N ASP A 232 -13.57 -4.16 -5.00
CA ASP A 232 -14.69 -3.56 -4.25
C ASP A 232 -16.01 -3.32 -5.01
N PRO A 233 -16.13 -3.43 -6.36
CA PRO A 233 -17.38 -3.10 -7.05
C PRO A 233 -18.43 -4.23 -7.01
N TRP A 234 -18.72 -4.71 -5.80
CA TRP A 234 -19.59 -5.86 -5.54
C TRP A 234 -20.53 -5.59 -4.36
N ASP A 235 -21.56 -6.42 -4.24
CA ASP A 235 -22.51 -6.32 -3.15
C ASP A 235 -21.83 -6.64 -1.81
N MET A 236 -22.07 -5.83 -0.77
CA MET A 236 -21.38 -5.94 0.52
C MET A 236 -22.19 -6.73 1.55
N PRO A 237 -21.56 -7.63 2.33
CA PRO A 237 -22.24 -8.29 3.44
C PRO A 237 -22.52 -7.30 4.59
N GLN A 238 -23.68 -7.43 5.23
CA GLN A 238 -24.06 -6.66 6.43
C GLN A 238 -23.95 -7.43 7.75
N GLY A 239 -23.53 -8.68 7.70
CA GLY A 239 -23.56 -9.61 8.84
C GLY A 239 -24.37 -10.87 8.54
N LYS A 240 -24.31 -11.83 9.46
CA LYS A 240 -24.93 -13.14 9.26
C LYS A 240 -26.44 -13.03 9.10
N GLY A 241 -26.99 -13.68 8.07
CA GLY A 241 -28.43 -13.75 7.82
C GLY A 241 -29.07 -12.48 7.26
N LYS A 242 -28.31 -11.40 7.04
CA LYS A 242 -28.81 -10.17 6.42
C LYS A 242 -28.61 -10.20 4.90
N PRO A 243 -29.52 -9.58 4.11
CA PRO A 243 -29.30 -9.41 2.68
C PRO A 243 -28.04 -8.59 2.43
N PHE A 244 -27.42 -8.83 1.27
CA PHE A 244 -26.26 -8.05 0.86
C PHE A 244 -26.70 -6.65 0.44
N LEU A 245 -25.87 -5.67 0.75
CA LEU A 245 -26.00 -4.32 0.23
C LEU A 245 -25.67 -4.32 -1.24
N ARG A 246 -26.63 -3.90 -2.06
CA ARG A 246 -26.41 -3.80 -3.51
C ARG A 246 -25.37 -2.73 -3.82
N PHE A 247 -24.37 -3.04 -4.64
CA PHE A 247 -23.38 -2.06 -5.11
C PHE A 247 -24.06 -0.79 -5.63
N LYS A 248 -23.57 0.39 -5.18
CA LYS A 248 -24.13 1.74 -5.45
C LYS A 248 -25.51 2.04 -4.85
N SER A 249 -26.10 1.17 -4.04
CA SER A 249 -27.27 1.56 -3.24
C SER A 249 -26.86 2.57 -2.17
N PRO A 250 -27.78 3.44 -1.70
CA PRO A 250 -27.48 4.41 -0.65
C PRO A 250 -26.85 3.79 0.60
N ASP A 251 -27.37 2.64 1.06
CA ASP A 251 -26.84 1.95 2.23
C ASP A 251 -25.44 1.34 1.97
N TRP A 252 -25.19 0.84 0.75
CA TRP A 252 -23.86 0.39 0.32
C TRP A 252 -22.87 1.54 0.37
N GLU A 253 -23.24 2.68 -0.20
CA GLU A 253 -22.38 3.86 -0.26
C GLU A 253 -22.06 4.37 1.14
N SER A 254 -23.07 4.49 2.01
CA SER A 254 -22.91 4.89 3.40
C SER A 254 -21.94 3.97 4.15
N ALA A 255 -22.15 2.65 4.07
CA ALA A 255 -21.28 1.67 4.71
C ALA A 255 -19.84 1.67 4.15
N TYR A 256 -19.68 1.95 2.85
CA TYR A 256 -18.36 2.02 2.22
C TYR A 256 -17.60 3.28 2.64
N ARG A 257 -18.28 4.44 2.67
CA ARG A 257 -17.72 5.71 3.18
C ARG A 257 -17.28 5.59 4.63
N GLN A 258 -18.09 4.97 5.49
CA GLN A 258 -17.71 4.71 6.89
C GLN A 258 -16.41 3.90 7.02
N ARG A 259 -16.12 2.99 6.08
CA ARG A 259 -14.86 2.23 6.09
C ARG A 259 -13.68 3.07 5.62
N ILE A 260 -13.89 4.00 4.68
CA ILE A 260 -12.90 5.00 4.28
C ILE A 260 -12.61 5.94 5.45
N ASP A 261 -13.65 6.48 6.07
CA ASP A 261 -13.56 7.38 7.24
C ASP A 261 -12.81 6.73 8.39
N ALA A 262 -13.11 5.47 8.71
CA ALA A 262 -12.40 4.75 9.77
C ALA A 262 -10.88 4.69 9.52
N ILE A 263 -10.44 4.54 8.27
CA ILE A 263 -9.01 4.53 7.92
C ILE A 263 -8.41 5.94 8.04
N LEU A 264 -9.10 6.96 7.54
CA LEU A 264 -8.63 8.34 7.56
C LEU A 264 -8.58 8.90 8.99
N GLU A 265 -9.54 8.53 9.83
CA GLU A 265 -9.59 8.92 11.23
C GLU A 265 -8.44 8.32 12.03
N GLN A 266 -8.11 7.04 11.81
CA GLN A 266 -6.92 6.42 12.41
C GLN A 266 -5.62 7.14 12.01
N ALA A 267 -5.52 7.56 10.74
CA ALA A 267 -4.38 8.36 10.31
C ALA A 267 -4.35 9.72 11.01
N ARG A 268 -5.50 10.40 11.15
CA ARG A 268 -5.62 11.69 11.85
C ARG A 268 -5.21 11.58 13.32
N GLU A 269 -5.69 10.55 14.03
CA GLU A 269 -5.36 10.29 15.44
C GLU A 269 -3.85 10.09 15.66
N HIS A 270 -3.17 9.46 14.70
CA HIS A 270 -1.73 9.19 14.74
C HIS A 270 -0.87 10.29 14.09
N GLN A 271 -1.49 11.37 13.62
CA GLN A 271 -0.83 12.46 12.88
C GLN A 271 -0.09 11.96 11.63
N VAL A 272 -0.68 10.99 10.93
CA VAL A 272 -0.18 10.40 9.69
C VAL A 272 -0.85 11.09 8.51
N GLN A 273 -0.03 11.56 7.57
CA GLN A 273 -0.50 12.09 6.29
C GLN A 273 -0.93 10.93 5.38
N VAL A 274 -1.94 11.15 4.54
CA VAL A 274 -2.48 10.12 3.65
C VAL A 274 -2.40 10.58 2.20
N ILE A 275 -1.86 9.71 1.34
CA ILE A 275 -2.03 9.77 -0.11
C ILE A 275 -2.94 8.61 -0.52
N TRP A 276 -4.19 8.92 -0.84
CA TRP A 276 -5.12 7.95 -1.41
C TRP A 276 -5.02 7.96 -2.93
N VAL A 277 -4.55 6.86 -3.49
CA VAL A 277 -4.33 6.69 -4.93
C VAL A 277 -5.60 6.13 -5.56
N GLY A 278 -6.21 6.90 -6.44
CA GLY A 278 -7.39 6.52 -7.21
C GLY A 278 -7.04 5.58 -8.37
N PRO A 279 -7.70 4.41 -8.50
CA PRO A 279 -7.47 3.50 -9.61
C PRO A 279 -7.81 4.13 -10.96
N PRO A 280 -7.03 3.84 -12.01
CA PRO A 280 -7.32 4.35 -13.34
C PRO A 280 -8.48 3.61 -13.99
N ASN A 281 -8.88 4.09 -15.15
CA ASN A 281 -9.82 3.42 -16.04
C ASN A 281 -9.34 2.01 -16.39
N MET A 282 -10.29 1.11 -16.59
CA MET A 282 -10.05 -0.31 -16.84
C MET A 282 -10.53 -0.69 -18.24
N GLN A 283 -9.96 -1.73 -18.84
CA GLN A 283 -10.33 -2.14 -20.20
C GLN A 283 -11.83 -2.48 -20.31
N LYS A 284 -12.38 -3.15 -19.30
CA LYS A 284 -13.80 -3.54 -19.30
C LYS A 284 -14.65 -2.34 -18.87
N PRO A 285 -15.61 -1.85 -19.71
CA PRO A 285 -16.38 -0.64 -19.40
C PRO A 285 -17.10 -0.69 -18.06
N ARG A 286 -17.76 -1.82 -17.75
CA ARG A 286 -18.47 -1.99 -16.46
C ARG A 286 -17.54 -1.84 -15.25
N LEU A 287 -16.32 -2.39 -15.32
CA LEU A 287 -15.35 -2.25 -14.25
C LEU A 287 -14.80 -0.82 -14.21
N SER A 288 -14.54 -0.21 -15.37
CA SER A 288 -14.08 1.18 -15.47
C SER A 288 -15.06 2.16 -14.83
N SER A 289 -16.36 2.06 -15.16
CA SER A 289 -17.41 2.89 -14.55
C SER A 289 -17.52 2.65 -13.04
N ALA A 290 -17.26 1.42 -12.58
CA ALA A 290 -17.23 1.13 -11.16
C ALA A 290 -16.00 1.76 -10.47
N MET A 291 -14.82 1.75 -11.10
CA MET A 291 -13.64 2.47 -10.59
C MET A 291 -13.87 3.97 -10.55
N ALA A 292 -14.51 4.55 -11.57
CA ALA A 292 -14.88 5.96 -11.57
C ALA A 292 -15.80 6.32 -10.39
N TYR A 293 -16.79 5.46 -10.10
CA TYR A 293 -17.65 5.64 -8.93
C TYR A 293 -16.87 5.57 -7.61
N LEU A 294 -16.04 4.53 -7.40
CA LEU A 294 -15.22 4.40 -6.19
C LEU A 294 -14.25 5.58 -6.02
N SER A 295 -13.60 5.99 -7.11
CA SER A 295 -12.70 7.15 -7.15
C SER A 295 -13.39 8.45 -6.71
N GLY A 296 -14.67 8.64 -7.07
CA GLY A 296 -15.47 9.75 -6.57
C GLY A 296 -15.66 9.70 -5.05
N LEU A 297 -15.98 8.52 -4.50
CA LEU A 297 -16.10 8.34 -3.05
C LEU A 297 -14.77 8.62 -2.34
N TYR A 298 -13.66 8.09 -2.87
CA TYR A 298 -12.32 8.32 -2.32
C TYR A 298 -11.97 9.81 -2.30
N GLN A 299 -12.13 10.49 -3.43
CA GLN A 299 -11.78 11.91 -3.56
C GLN A 299 -12.59 12.76 -2.59
N GLU A 300 -13.89 12.50 -2.45
CA GLU A 300 -14.76 13.24 -1.53
C GLU A 300 -14.35 13.03 -0.07
N GLN A 301 -14.23 11.77 0.39
CA GLN A 301 -13.87 11.50 1.78
C GLN A 301 -12.46 12.00 2.12
N VAL A 302 -11.49 11.77 1.25
CA VAL A 302 -10.11 12.27 1.43
C VAL A 302 -10.09 13.80 1.52
N GLY A 303 -10.92 14.48 0.72
CA GLY A 303 -11.07 15.94 0.79
C GLY A 303 -11.68 16.42 2.12
N LEU A 304 -12.70 15.74 2.63
CA LEU A 304 -13.31 16.05 3.93
C LEU A 304 -12.31 15.92 5.09
N HIS A 305 -11.40 14.95 5.01
CA HIS A 305 -10.33 14.73 5.99
C HIS A 305 -9.08 15.58 5.74
N GLN A 306 -9.11 16.48 4.74
CA GLN A 306 -7.98 17.35 4.36
C GLN A 306 -6.70 16.57 4.00
N GLN A 307 -6.87 15.38 3.43
CA GLN A 307 -5.80 14.50 2.99
C GLN A 307 -5.59 14.59 1.46
N HIS A 308 -4.62 13.86 0.93
CA HIS A 308 -4.22 13.97 -0.46
C HIS A 308 -4.82 12.88 -1.33
N TYR A 309 -5.55 13.27 -2.38
CA TYR A 309 -6.01 12.34 -3.41
C TYR A 309 -5.12 12.41 -4.65
N LEU A 310 -4.74 11.26 -5.20
CA LEU A 310 -3.93 11.16 -6.42
C LEU A 310 -4.63 10.26 -7.44
N SER A 311 -5.12 10.83 -8.55
CA SER A 311 -5.64 10.03 -9.66
C SER A 311 -4.52 9.45 -10.52
N VAL A 312 -4.60 8.16 -10.85
CA VAL A 312 -3.67 7.49 -11.77
C VAL A 312 -4.01 7.77 -13.24
N ASN A 313 -5.24 8.20 -13.58
CA ASN A 313 -5.62 8.47 -14.97
C ASN A 313 -4.65 9.44 -15.68
N PRO A 314 -4.33 10.63 -15.12
CA PRO A 314 -3.37 11.54 -15.74
C PRO A 314 -1.96 10.95 -15.87
N VAL A 315 -1.53 10.09 -14.93
CA VAL A 315 -0.21 9.43 -14.95
C VAL A 315 -0.06 8.52 -16.16
N LEU A 316 -1.17 7.90 -16.59
CA LEU A 316 -1.22 7.02 -17.75
C LEU A 316 -1.65 7.74 -19.03
N GLY A 317 -1.81 9.07 -18.98
CA GLY A 317 -2.23 9.89 -20.11
C GLY A 317 -3.70 9.72 -20.50
N TYR A 318 -4.51 9.14 -19.61
CA TYR A 318 -5.94 8.93 -19.87
C TYR A 318 -6.70 10.25 -19.72
N LYS A 319 -7.64 10.47 -20.63
CA LYS A 319 -8.63 11.54 -20.56
C LYS A 319 -10.00 10.91 -20.31
N ASP A 320 -10.79 11.54 -19.46
CA ASP A 320 -12.17 11.13 -19.18
C ASP A 320 -12.28 9.62 -18.83
N ASP A 321 -13.02 8.85 -19.63
CA ASP A 321 -13.27 7.42 -19.48
C ASP A 321 -12.37 6.52 -20.36
N GLU A 322 -11.38 7.10 -21.04
CA GLU A 322 -10.50 6.38 -21.96
C GLU A 322 -9.61 5.36 -21.23
N PHE A 323 -9.42 4.19 -21.86
CA PHE A 323 -8.43 3.21 -21.49
C PHE A 323 -7.46 2.99 -22.66
N SER A 324 -6.15 2.95 -22.36
CA SER A 324 -5.12 2.59 -23.33
C SER A 324 -4.06 1.67 -22.71
N TYR A 325 -3.61 0.68 -23.48
CA TYR A 325 -2.47 -0.16 -23.08
C TYR A 325 -1.13 0.59 -23.08
N THR A 326 -1.07 1.73 -23.78
CA THR A 326 0.16 2.49 -24.00
C THR A 326 -0.01 3.96 -23.65
N LEU A 327 1.02 4.53 -23.04
CA LEU A 327 1.20 5.98 -22.88
C LEU A 327 2.06 6.49 -24.06
N GLN A 328 1.82 7.70 -24.54
CA GLN A 328 2.80 8.44 -25.35
C GLN A 328 3.71 9.23 -24.41
N ASP A 329 5.02 9.03 -24.51
CA ASP A 329 5.99 9.82 -23.76
C ASP A 329 6.17 11.22 -24.37
N SER A 330 7.01 12.05 -23.74
CA SER A 330 7.30 13.42 -24.18
C SER A 330 7.98 13.50 -25.56
N GLN A 331 8.48 12.39 -26.09
CA GLN A 331 9.08 12.29 -27.42
C GLN A 331 8.09 11.70 -28.45
N GLY A 332 6.83 11.46 -28.06
CA GLY A 332 5.80 10.88 -28.91
C GLY A 332 5.91 9.36 -29.08
N LYS A 333 6.84 8.70 -28.38
CA LYS A 333 6.99 7.24 -28.45
C LYS A 333 5.93 6.56 -27.59
N ARG A 334 5.32 5.51 -28.14
CA ARG A 334 4.36 4.68 -27.42
C ARG A 334 5.07 3.69 -26.51
N VAL A 335 4.74 3.73 -25.23
CA VAL A 335 5.29 2.87 -24.18
C VAL A 335 4.16 2.09 -23.52
N LYS A 336 4.29 0.77 -23.44
CA LYS A 336 3.28 -0.09 -22.81
C LYS A 336 3.28 0.07 -21.29
N THR A 337 2.16 0.50 -20.73
CA THR A 337 1.98 0.77 -19.29
C THR A 337 0.96 -0.16 -18.62
N ARG A 338 0.11 -0.84 -19.39
CA ARG A 338 -0.83 -1.87 -18.91
C ARG A 338 -0.45 -3.26 -19.39
N VAL A 339 -0.71 -4.28 -18.58
CA VAL A 339 -0.64 -5.68 -19.04
C VAL A 339 -1.96 -6.08 -19.70
N ASP A 340 -1.99 -7.26 -20.31
CA ASP A 340 -3.05 -7.65 -21.24
C ASP A 340 -4.41 -7.91 -20.56
N ASP A 341 -4.43 -8.11 -19.24
CA ASP A 341 -5.66 -8.30 -18.46
C ASP A 341 -6.53 -7.03 -18.34
N GLY A 342 -6.00 -5.87 -18.75
CA GLY A 342 -6.73 -4.61 -18.74
C GLY A 342 -6.96 -4.00 -17.36
N ILE A 343 -6.30 -4.54 -16.32
CA ILE A 343 -6.40 -4.11 -14.92
C ILE A 343 -5.01 -3.69 -14.41
N HIS A 344 -3.99 -4.55 -14.53
CA HIS A 344 -2.69 -4.32 -13.91
C HIS A 344 -1.72 -3.54 -14.81
N PHE A 345 -0.57 -3.20 -14.23
CA PHE A 345 0.46 -2.36 -14.83
C PHE A 345 1.69 -3.18 -15.24
N THR A 346 2.34 -2.79 -16.33
CA THR A 346 3.71 -3.23 -16.62
C THR A 346 4.68 -2.63 -15.59
N ILE A 347 5.92 -3.12 -15.52
CA ILE A 347 6.96 -2.50 -14.67
C ILE A 347 7.09 -1.00 -14.94
N THR A 348 6.99 -0.58 -16.21
CA THR A 348 7.03 0.84 -16.56
C THR A 348 5.85 1.61 -15.98
N GLY A 349 4.61 1.09 -16.09
CA GLY A 349 3.44 1.71 -15.48
C GLY A 349 3.55 1.80 -13.96
N GLN A 350 4.05 0.74 -13.31
CA GLN A 350 4.27 0.72 -11.85
C GLN A 350 5.26 1.80 -11.40
N LYS A 351 6.36 1.98 -12.13
CA LYS A 351 7.37 3.01 -11.86
C LYS A 351 6.82 4.43 -12.04
N LEU A 352 6.08 4.68 -13.12
CA LEU A 352 5.45 5.98 -13.35
C LEU A 352 4.49 6.37 -12.22
N ILE A 353 3.69 5.41 -11.72
CA ILE A 353 2.80 5.65 -10.59
C ILE A 353 3.60 5.90 -9.31
N ALA A 354 4.64 5.11 -9.04
CA ALA A 354 5.51 5.32 -7.87
C ALA A 354 6.20 6.69 -7.90
N GLU A 355 6.72 7.11 -9.06
CA GLU A 355 7.32 8.43 -9.29
C GLU A 355 6.31 9.55 -9.08
N GLN A 356 5.06 9.37 -9.56
CA GLN A 356 4.02 10.35 -9.31
C GLN A 356 3.69 10.46 -7.81
N ILE A 357 3.62 9.35 -7.07
CA ILE A 357 3.42 9.38 -5.62
C ILE A 357 4.59 10.11 -4.94
N LEU A 358 5.83 9.79 -5.30
CA LEU A 358 7.03 10.47 -4.79
C LEU A 358 7.03 11.97 -5.06
N SER A 359 6.52 12.42 -6.21
CA SER A 359 6.42 13.85 -6.55
C SER A 359 5.51 14.64 -5.61
N LYS A 360 4.67 13.95 -4.80
CA LYS A 360 3.81 14.56 -3.78
C LYS A 360 4.47 14.66 -2.42
N ILE A 361 5.72 14.19 -2.29
CA ILE A 361 6.44 14.12 -1.03
C ILE A 361 7.64 15.07 -1.08
N ALA A 362 7.72 15.95 -0.10
CA ALA A 362 8.87 16.77 0.23
C ALA A 362 9.75 16.04 1.24
N PHE A 363 11.05 16.16 1.06
CA PHE A 363 12.06 15.53 1.92
C PHE A 363 12.97 16.61 2.53
N PRO A 364 12.42 17.52 3.37
CA PRO A 364 13.19 18.63 3.90
C PRO A 364 14.37 18.13 4.75
N GLY A 365 15.54 18.70 4.51
CA GLY A 365 16.75 18.37 5.28
C GLY A 365 17.36 16.99 5.00
N LEU A 366 16.80 16.22 4.07
CA LEU A 366 17.40 14.96 3.62
C LEU A 366 18.33 15.23 2.42
N THR A 367 19.60 14.87 2.55
CA THR A 367 20.54 14.86 1.41
C THR A 367 20.13 13.78 0.43
N VAL A 368 19.67 14.18 -0.77
CA VAL A 368 19.40 13.25 -1.86
C VAL A 368 20.71 12.60 -2.25
N THR A 369 20.89 11.32 -1.92
CA THR A 369 22.03 10.55 -2.42
C THR A 369 21.83 10.33 -3.93
N GLY A 370 22.66 10.96 -4.75
CA GLY A 370 22.52 10.96 -6.20
C GLY A 370 22.53 9.56 -6.80
N HIS A 371 21.59 9.30 -7.71
CA HIS A 371 21.63 8.21 -8.69
C HIS A 371 21.17 8.73 -10.04
#